data_AF-A0A929FA22-F1
#
_entry.id   AF-A0A929FA22-F1
#
_cell.length_a   1.000
_cell.length_b   1.000
_cell.length_c   1.000
_cell.angle_alpha   90.00
_cell.angle_beta   90.00
_cell.angle_gamma   90.00
#
_symmetry.space_group_name_H-M   'P 1'
#
loop_
_entity.id
_entity.type
_entity.pdbx_description
1 polymer ?
#
loop_
_entity_poly.entity_id
_entity_poly.type
_entity_poly.pdbx_seq_one_letter_code
_entity_poly.pdbx_strand_id
1 'polypeptide(L)'
;MRGTKITILCIPYTHTLSHLSRPLAVAKQLRERGHELVFAGESPKTTFIRQEGFNVLPLHEPDPDELFGNIRKGKLRFISDAEVERMIEADVALYRKVQPDFVLTDGR
;
A
#
# COMPACT_ATOMS: atom_id res chain seq x y z
N MET A 1 -12.28 3.41 26.66
CA MET A 1 -13.23 2.60 25.85
C MET A 1 -12.45 1.96 24.72
N ARG A 2 -12.45 0.63 24.56
CA ARG A 2 -11.90 0.00 23.35
C ARG A 2 -13.01 0.04 22.30
N GLY A 3 -12.78 0.72 21.17
CA GLY A 3 -13.69 0.68 20.03
C GLY A 3 -13.76 -0.72 19.42
N THR A 4 -14.73 -0.95 18.54
CA THR A 4 -14.86 -2.22 17.81
C THR A 4 -13.56 -2.52 17.03
N LYS A 5 -13.08 -3.77 17.12
CA LYS A 5 -11.97 -4.27 16.31
C LYS A 5 -12.38 -4.24 14.83
N ILE A 6 -11.54 -3.69 13.97
CA ILE A 6 -11.75 -3.58 12.53
C ILE A 6 -10.51 -4.02 11.78
N THR A 7 -10.67 -4.40 10.52
CA THR A 7 -9.60 -4.76 9.59
C THR A 7 -9.27 -3.57 8.70
N ILE A 8 -8.01 -3.14 8.75
CA ILE A 8 -7.51 -1.99 8.01
C ILE A 8 -6.48 -2.48 6.99
N LEU A 9 -6.72 -2.16 5.73
CA LEU A 9 -5.79 -2.47 4.63
C LEU A 9 -4.94 -1.25 4.32
N CYS A 10 -3.63 -1.36 4.53
CA CYS A 10 -2.64 -0.33 4.23
C CYS A 10 -2.05 -0.54 2.84
N ILE A 11 -2.19 0.44 1.96
CA ILE A 11 -1.70 0.36 0.58
C ILE A 11 -0.81 1.57 0.25
N PRO A 12 0.45 1.53 0.69
CA PRO A 12 1.47 2.49 0.31
C PRO A 12 2.06 2.19 -1.08
N TYR A 13 2.72 3.17 -1.69
CA TYR A 13 3.66 2.90 -2.77
C TYR A 13 4.99 2.34 -2.23
N THR A 14 5.28 1.08 -2.51
CA THR A 14 6.33 0.36 -1.81
C THR A 14 7.75 0.63 -2.32
N HIS A 15 7.89 1.20 -3.52
CA HIS A 15 9.21 1.48 -4.08
C HIS A 15 9.93 2.67 -3.43
N THR A 16 9.25 3.46 -2.59
CA THR A 16 9.83 4.59 -1.84
C THR A 16 9.63 4.46 -0.34
N LEU A 17 10.72 4.54 0.43
CA LEU A 17 10.68 4.38 1.90
C LEU A 17 9.78 5.41 2.61
N SER A 18 9.69 6.63 2.09
CA SER A 18 8.86 7.69 2.67
C SER A 18 7.36 7.41 2.59
N HIS A 19 6.94 6.58 1.62
CA HIS A 19 5.57 6.12 1.47
C HIS A 19 5.28 4.88 2.34
N LEU A 20 6.31 4.18 2.81
CA LEU A 20 6.16 3.02 3.71
C LEU A 20 6.26 3.40 5.20
N SER A 21 7.21 4.28 5.56
CA SER A 21 7.52 4.59 6.96
C SER A 21 6.39 5.33 7.68
N ARG A 22 5.68 6.23 6.98
CA ARG A 22 4.59 7.02 7.57
C ARG A 22 3.35 6.14 7.82
N PRO A 23 2.84 5.35 6.86
CA PRO A 23 1.76 4.41 7.14
C PRO A 23 2.13 3.36 8.18
N LEU A 24 3.40 2.92 8.24
CA LEU A 24 3.85 2.02 9.31
C LEU A 24 3.71 2.63 10.70
N ALA A 25 4.08 3.91 10.89
CA ALA A 25 3.93 4.59 12.17
C ALA A 25 2.46 4.63 12.61
N VAL A 26 1.55 4.93 11.68
CA VAL A 26 0.09 4.92 11.92
C VAL A 26 -0.39 3.50 12.24
N ALA A 27 0.02 2.51 11.45
CA ALA A 27 -0.38 1.11 11.62
C ALA A 27 0.05 0.52 12.97
N LYS A 28 1.26 0.85 13.46
CA LYS A 28 1.71 0.45 14.81
C LYS A 28 0.74 0.93 15.89
N GLN A 29 0.36 2.20 15.80
CA GLN A 29 -0.55 2.84 16.74
C GLN A 29 -1.99 2.30 16.64
N LEU A 30 -2.45 1.90 15.44
CA LEU A 30 -3.76 1.26 15.26
C LEU A 30 -3.76 -0.18 15.78
N ARG A 31 -2.67 -0.93 15.57
CA ARG A 31 -2.48 -2.28 16.10
C ARG A 31 -2.47 -2.28 17.63
N GLU A 32 -1.80 -1.32 18.27
CA GLU A 32 -1.83 -1.12 19.73
C GLU A 32 -3.25 -0.88 20.28
N ARG A 33 -4.14 -0.29 19.48
CA ARG A 33 -5.55 -0.09 19.82
C ARG A 33 -6.42 -1.34 19.60
N GLY A 34 -5.85 -2.42 19.07
CA GLY A 34 -6.48 -3.72 18.89
C GLY A 34 -7.10 -3.97 17.51
N HIS A 35 -6.75 -3.16 16.50
CA HIS A 35 -7.20 -3.35 15.12
C HIS A 35 -6.28 -4.35 14.36
N GLU A 36 -6.84 -5.00 13.34
CA GLU A 36 -6.07 -5.85 12.41
C GLU A 36 -5.53 -5.00 11.28
N LEU A 37 -4.24 -5.15 10.97
CA LEU A 37 -3.54 -4.38 9.95
C LEU A 37 -2.95 -5.34 8.93
N VAL A 38 -3.32 -5.16 7.67
CA VAL A 38 -2.75 -5.87 6.53
C VAL A 38 -2.10 -4.85 5.61
N PHE A 39 -0.86 -5.05 5.21
CA PHE A 39 -0.22 -4.23 4.19
C PHE A 39 -0.33 -4.90 2.83
N ALA A 40 -0.25 -4.11 1.75
CA ALA A 40 -0.19 -4.62 0.40
C ALA A 40 0.83 -3.87 -0.47
N GLY A 41 1.46 -4.60 -1.39
CA GLY A 41 2.44 -4.11 -2.34
C GLY A 41 3.66 -5.02 -2.46
N GLU A 42 4.48 -4.79 -3.48
CA GLU A 42 5.51 -5.73 -3.90
C GLU A 42 6.82 -5.03 -4.27
N SER A 43 7.71 -4.92 -3.28
CA SER A 43 9.10 -4.51 -3.52
C SER A 43 10.04 -5.02 -2.45
N PRO A 44 11.37 -5.02 -2.67
CA PRO A 44 12.35 -5.41 -1.66
C PRO A 44 12.26 -4.60 -0.37
N LYS A 45 11.75 -3.37 -0.44
CA LYS A 45 11.61 -2.45 0.69
C LYS A 45 10.50 -2.86 1.66
N THR A 46 9.57 -3.74 1.26
CA THR A 46 8.52 -4.26 2.16
C THR A 46 9.08 -5.16 3.29
N THR A 47 10.35 -5.56 3.23
CA THR A 47 11.01 -6.41 4.22
C THR A 47 10.94 -5.85 5.65
N PHE A 48 11.13 -4.54 5.85
CA PHE A 48 11.08 -3.97 7.20
C PHE A 48 9.67 -3.97 7.80
N ILE A 49 8.63 -3.86 6.97
CA ILE A 49 7.24 -4.00 7.43
C ILE A 49 6.99 -5.43 7.93
N ARG A 50 7.51 -6.44 7.22
CA ARG A 50 7.43 -7.84 7.66
C ARG A 50 8.22 -8.08 8.95
N GLN A 51 9.40 -7.47 9.10
CA GLN A 51 10.20 -7.57 10.33
C GLN A 51 9.49 -6.97 11.56
N GLU A 52 8.58 -6.02 11.36
CA GLU A 52 7.72 -5.44 12.41
C GLU A 52 6.49 -6.32 12.73
N GLY A 53 6.42 -7.51 12.14
CA GLY A 53 5.38 -8.51 12.36
C GLY A 53 4.07 -8.24 11.61
N PHE A 54 4.07 -7.37 10.60
CA PHE A 54 2.89 -7.15 9.77
C PHE A 54 2.85 -8.12 8.59
N ASN A 55 1.65 -8.59 8.24
CA ASN A 55 1.42 -9.31 7.00
C ASN A 55 1.46 -8.34 5.81
N VAL A 56 2.11 -8.74 4.72
CA VAL A 56 2.18 -7.95 3.48
C VAL A 56 1.76 -8.85 2.32
N LEU A 57 0.61 -8.54 1.73
CA LEU A 57 0.08 -9.22 0.55
C LEU A 57 0.67 -8.62 -0.74
N PRO A 58 0.87 -9.39 -1.80
CA PRO A 58 1.28 -8.85 -3.09
C PRO A 58 0.18 -7.95 -3.66
N LEU A 59 0.58 -6.90 -4.36
CA LEU A 59 -0.32 -6.01 -5.07
C LEU A 59 0.42 -5.37 -6.24
N HIS A 60 -0.28 -5.23 -7.37
CA HIS A 60 0.27 -4.63 -8.57
C HIS A 60 0.57 -3.13 -8.35
N GLU A 61 1.79 -2.74 -8.71
CA GLU A 61 2.29 -1.37 -8.66
C GLU A 61 2.96 -1.06 -10.01
N PRO A 62 2.93 0.21 -10.45
CA PRO A 62 3.56 0.58 -11.71
C PRO A 62 5.06 0.35 -11.68
N ASP A 63 5.63 0.05 -12.85
CA ASP A 63 7.08 -0.08 -13.00
C ASP A 63 7.77 1.19 -12.46
N PRO A 64 8.58 1.06 -11.40
CA PRO A 64 9.23 2.21 -10.78
C PRO A 64 10.14 2.95 -11.76
N ASP A 65 10.79 2.27 -12.70
CA ASP A 65 11.71 2.90 -13.64
C ASP A 65 10.96 3.75 -14.66
N GLU A 66 9.80 3.29 -15.11
CA GLU A 66 8.89 4.09 -15.94
C GLU A 66 8.38 5.30 -15.17
N LEU A 67 7.78 5.07 -13.98
CA LEU A 67 7.16 6.11 -13.16
C LEU A 67 8.17 7.23 -12.85
N PHE A 68 9.31 6.88 -12.23
CA PHE A 68 10.32 7.85 -11.88
C PHE A 68 11.03 8.44 -13.10
N GLY A 69 11.18 7.66 -14.18
CA GLY A 69 11.70 8.15 -15.45
C GLY A 69 10.83 9.27 -16.03
N ASN A 70 9.51 9.10 -16.00
CA ASN A 70 8.55 10.09 -16.50
C ASN A 70 8.43 11.31 -15.58
N ILE A 71 8.52 11.13 -14.25
CA ILE A 71 8.60 12.24 -13.29
C ILE A 71 9.82 13.12 -13.59
N ARG A 72 11.01 12.52 -13.73
CA ARG A 72 12.25 13.26 -14.02
C ARG A 72 12.22 13.99 -15.36
N LYS A 73 11.44 13.49 -16.32
CA LYS A 73 11.20 14.12 -17.62
C LYS A 73 10.15 15.24 -17.56
N GLY A 74 9.54 15.50 -16.39
CA GLY A 74 8.51 16.53 -16.23
C GLY A 74 7.21 16.22 -16.97
N LYS A 75 6.93 14.94 -17.28
CA LYS A 75 5.67 14.56 -17.91
C LYS A 75 4.51 14.79 -16.94
N LEU A 76 3.34 15.15 -17.45
CA LEU A 76 2.13 15.26 -16.64
C LEU A 76 1.47 13.90 -16.37
N ARG A 77 1.72 12.91 -17.25
CA ARG A 77 1.29 11.52 -17.09
C ARG A 77 2.52 10.66 -16.85
N PHE A 78 2.58 10.02 -15.69
CA PHE A 78 3.72 9.20 -15.30
C PHE A 78 3.58 7.73 -15.70
N ILE A 79 2.35 7.25 -15.86
CA ILE A 79 1.99 5.90 -16.27
C ILE A 79 0.86 5.95 -17.31
N SER A 80 0.68 4.85 -18.03
CA SER A 80 -0.37 4.72 -19.05
C SER A 80 -1.75 4.43 -18.45
N ASP A 81 -2.82 4.70 -19.21
CA ASP A 81 -4.19 4.37 -18.77
C ASP A 81 -4.37 2.85 -18.60
N ALA A 82 -3.74 2.04 -19.45
CA ALA A 82 -3.74 0.58 -19.31
C ALA A 82 -3.04 0.11 -18.02
N GLU A 83 -2.03 0.84 -17.54
CA GLU A 83 -1.39 0.57 -16.26
C GLU A 83 -2.30 0.90 -15.09
N VAL A 84 -3.01 2.03 -15.18
CA VAL A 84 -4.04 2.41 -14.19
C VAL A 84 -5.15 1.35 -14.12
N GLU A 85 -5.62 0.83 -15.25
CA GLU A 85 -6.61 -0.25 -15.30
C GLU A 85 -6.12 -1.51 -14.55
N ARG A 86 -4.88 -1.95 -14.79
CA ARG A 86 -4.27 -3.08 -14.07
C ARG A 86 -4.21 -2.84 -12.55
N MET A 87 -3.85 -1.63 -12.13
CA MET A 87 -3.82 -1.27 -10.72
C MET A 87 -5.22 -1.33 -10.09
N ILE A 88 -6.24 -0.82 -10.78
CA ILE A 88 -7.63 -0.86 -10.32
C ILE A 88 -8.12 -2.31 -10.18
N GLU A 89 -7.85 -3.15 -11.17
CA GLU A 89 -8.22 -4.57 -11.13
C GLU A 89 -7.59 -5.31 -9.95
N ALA A 90 -6.29 -5.07 -9.72
CA ALA A 90 -5.57 -5.65 -8.59
C ALA A 90 -6.13 -5.19 -7.24
N ASP A 91 -6.45 -3.90 -7.11
CA ASP A 91 -7.06 -3.33 -5.91
C ASP A 91 -8.42 -3.95 -5.61
N VAL A 92 -9.29 -4.03 -6.62
CA VAL A 92 -10.63 -4.63 -6.49
C VAL A 92 -10.52 -6.11 -6.09
N ALA A 93 -9.58 -6.86 -6.68
CA ALA A 93 -9.34 -8.25 -6.30
C ALA A 93 -8.86 -8.37 -4.85
N LEU A 94 -7.96 -7.48 -4.42
CA LEU A 94 -7.46 -7.44 -3.05
C LEU A 94 -8.56 -7.07 -2.05
N TYR A 95 -9.43 -6.11 -2.37
CA TYR A 95 -10.57 -5.73 -1.54
C TYR A 95 -11.55 -6.88 -1.36
N ARG A 96 -11.84 -7.64 -2.42
CA ARG A 96 -12.69 -8.84 -2.34
C ARG A 96 -12.08 -9.91 -1.46
N LYS A 97 -10.75 -10.06 -1.48
CA LYS A 97 -10.03 -11.05 -0.68
C LYS A 97 -9.92 -10.66 0.80
N VAL A 98 -9.58 -9.42 1.08
CA VAL A 98 -9.30 -8.93 2.45
C VAL A 98 -10.58 -8.49 3.16
N GLN A 99 -11.57 -7.99 2.41
CA GLN A 99 -12.79 -7.36 2.94
C GLN A 99 -12.51 -6.35 4.07
N PRO A 100 -11.68 -5.31 3.81
CA PRO A 100 -11.33 -4.36 4.85
C PRO A 100 -12.51 -3.44 5.20
N ASP A 101 -12.59 -3.03 6.47
CA ASP A 101 -13.51 -1.99 6.92
C ASP A 101 -13.02 -0.60 6.49
N PHE A 102 -11.71 -0.43 6.37
CA PHE A 102 -11.07 0.82 5.98
C PHE A 102 -9.78 0.58 5.17
N VAL A 103 -9.52 1.47 4.21
CA VAL A 103 -8.27 1.47 3.43
C VAL A 103 -7.46 2.71 3.78
N LEU A 104 -6.21 2.51 4.20
CA LEU A 104 -5.22 3.57 4.40
C LEU A 104 -4.26 3.54 3.21
N THR A 105 -4.33 4.53 2.31
CA THR A 105 -3.52 4.55 1.08
C THR A 105 -2.65 5.79 0.96
N ASP A 106 -1.55 5.68 0.23
CA ASP A 106 -0.60 6.77 -0.06
C ASP A 106 0.06 6.57 -1.43
N GLY A 107 0.26 7.67 -2.16
CA GLY A 107 1.16 7.75 -3.32
C GLY A 107 0.90 6.77 -4.45
N ARG A 108 -0.37 6.44 -4.72
CA ARG A 108 -0.76 5.50 -5.77
C ARG A 108 -0.91 6.16 -7.13
#